data_AF-A0A3A2ZKV0-F1
#
_entry.id   AF-A0A3A2ZKV0-F1
#
_cell.length_a   1.000
_cell.length_b   1.000
_cell.length_c   1.000
_cell.angle_alpha   90.00
_cell.angle_beta   90.00
_cell.angle_gamma   90.00
#
_symmetry.space_group_name_H-M   'P 1'
#
loop_
_entity.id
_entity.type
_entity.pdbx_description
1 polymer ?
#
loop_
_entity_poly.entity_id
_entity_poly.type
_entity_poly.pdbx_seq_one_letter_code
_entity_poly.pdbx_strand_id
1 'polypeptide(L)'
;MSRVKFNVNTEYAYLQNFKVLQNVFGRHQIDKPIPVEQLTKCRMQDNLEFLQWTKKYWDQHYPGGDYDAIGRRKASGAPPAGGGSRAGATSASGARRGATPTMGASRPRVAAGGGAASAALQQEIATQKEAIAGLEKERDFYFAKLRDIELLLQSAIEADPELEKDDDSLVKHIQGILYSTEDGFEIPAEAEAEAAADELETF
;
A
#
# COMPACT_ATOMS: atom_id res chain seq x y z
N MET A 1 -24.69 4.78 -11.35
CA MET A 1 -23.46 4.13 -10.83
C MET A 1 -23.23 2.74 -11.43
N SER A 2 -24.25 2.08 -11.99
CA SER A 2 -24.14 0.76 -12.67
C SER A 2 -23.12 0.66 -13.81
N ARG A 3 -22.82 1.76 -14.49
CA ARG A 3 -21.83 1.79 -15.60
C ARG A 3 -20.38 1.95 -15.14
N VAL A 4 -20.15 2.23 -13.86
CA VAL A 4 -18.81 2.43 -13.29
C VAL A 4 -18.33 1.10 -12.71
N LYS A 5 -17.13 0.69 -13.11
CA LYS A 5 -16.47 -0.52 -12.59
C LYS A 5 -15.58 -0.12 -11.42
N PHE A 6 -15.88 -0.60 -10.21
CA PHE A 6 -15.18 -0.19 -8.99
C PHE A 6 -13.89 -0.97 -8.70
N ASN A 7 -13.84 -2.25 -9.07
CA ASN A 7 -12.68 -3.12 -8.81
C ASN A 7 -11.88 -3.33 -10.09
N VAL A 8 -11.33 -2.23 -10.62
CA VAL A 8 -10.50 -2.26 -11.81
C VAL A 8 -9.04 -2.07 -11.43
N ASN A 9 -8.18 -2.91 -11.98
CA ASN A 9 -6.72 -2.83 -11.84
C ASN A 9 -5.99 -2.81 -13.20
N THR A 10 -6.71 -2.74 -14.32
CA THR A 10 -6.14 -2.71 -15.67
C THR A 10 -6.39 -1.37 -16.35
N GLU A 11 -5.39 -0.89 -17.10
CA GLU A 11 -5.44 0.40 -17.79
C GLU A 11 -6.64 0.51 -18.74
N TYR A 12 -6.90 -0.56 -19.50
CA TYR A 12 -8.01 -0.62 -20.44
C TYR A 12 -9.38 -0.41 -19.76
N ALA A 13 -9.57 -0.97 -18.57
CA ALA A 13 -10.83 -0.81 -17.86
C ALA A 13 -10.96 0.56 -17.18
N TYR A 14 -9.86 1.28 -16.89
CA TYR A 14 -9.91 2.69 -16.50
C TYR A 14 -10.48 3.58 -17.61
N LEU A 15 -10.14 3.31 -18.88
CA LEU A 15 -10.68 4.07 -20.02
C LEU A 15 -12.21 4.06 -20.07
N GLN A 16 -12.84 2.93 -19.75
CA GLN A 16 -14.30 2.81 -19.71
C GLN A 16 -14.90 3.71 -18.63
N ASN A 17 -14.28 3.75 -17.44
CA ASN A 17 -14.70 4.63 -16.35
C ASN A 17 -14.49 6.11 -16.71
N PHE A 18 -13.37 6.48 -17.32
CA PHE A 18 -13.13 7.84 -17.78
C PHE A 18 -14.11 8.27 -18.88
N LYS A 19 -14.57 7.35 -19.74
CA LYS A 19 -15.62 7.65 -20.71
C LYS A 19 -16.95 7.99 -20.05
N VAL A 20 -17.29 7.30 -18.95
CA VAL A 20 -18.46 7.66 -18.13
C VAL A 20 -18.30 9.07 -17.56
N LEU A 21 -17.11 9.41 -17.06
CA LEU A 21 -16.83 10.75 -16.52
C LEU A 21 -16.92 11.85 -17.59
N GLN A 22 -16.35 11.65 -18.77
CA GLN A 22 -16.46 12.58 -19.90
C GLN A 22 -17.93 12.85 -20.27
N ASN A 23 -18.76 11.80 -20.30
CA ASN A 23 -20.20 11.94 -20.57
C ASN A 23 -20.95 12.69 -19.46
N VAL A 24 -20.46 12.65 -18.21
CA VAL A 24 -21.01 13.47 -17.11
C VAL A 24 -20.61 14.93 -17.32
N PHE A 25 -19.35 15.21 -17.64
CA PHE A 25 -18.87 16.59 -17.87
C PHE A 25 -19.61 17.24 -19.03
N GLY A 26 -19.80 16.53 -20.16
CA GLY A 26 -20.56 17.02 -21.29
C GLY A 26 -22.03 17.31 -20.94
N ARG A 27 -22.69 16.45 -20.15
CA ARG A 27 -24.08 16.68 -19.72
C ARG A 27 -24.25 17.86 -18.77
N HIS A 28 -23.23 18.13 -17.95
CA HIS A 28 -23.23 19.24 -16.99
C HIS A 28 -22.51 20.50 -17.51
N GLN A 29 -22.15 20.53 -18.80
CA GLN A 29 -21.48 21.67 -19.45
C GLN A 29 -20.22 22.11 -18.70
N ILE A 30 -19.42 21.12 -18.27
CA ILE A 30 -18.14 21.36 -17.61
C ILE A 30 -17.05 21.36 -18.69
N ASP A 31 -16.55 22.55 -19.04
CA ASP A 31 -15.57 22.76 -20.13
C ASP A 31 -14.13 22.32 -19.80
N LYS A 32 -13.89 21.75 -18.61
CA LYS A 32 -12.56 21.27 -18.22
C LYS A 32 -12.20 20.01 -19.04
N PRO A 33 -11.14 20.04 -19.87
CA PRO A 33 -10.65 18.83 -20.51
C PRO A 33 -10.08 17.86 -19.47
N ILE A 34 -10.44 16.59 -19.62
CA ILE A 34 -9.96 15.47 -18.80
C ILE A 34 -8.77 14.82 -19.53
N PRO A 35 -7.54 14.89 -19.00
CA PRO A 35 -6.35 14.32 -19.64
C PRO A 35 -6.30 12.79 -19.43
N VAL A 36 -7.20 12.06 -20.09
CA VAL A 36 -7.42 10.61 -19.85
C VAL A 36 -6.15 9.79 -19.98
N GLU A 37 -5.36 9.97 -21.05
CA GLU A 37 -4.13 9.20 -21.30
C GLU A 37 -3.05 9.39 -20.21
N GLN A 38 -3.06 10.54 -19.53
CA GLN A 38 -2.12 10.83 -18.45
C GLN A 38 -2.63 10.24 -17.13
N LEU A 39 -3.94 10.34 -16.89
CA LEU A 39 -4.58 9.83 -15.69
C LEU A 39 -4.57 8.29 -15.64
N THR A 40 -4.76 7.61 -16.77
CA THR A 40 -4.79 6.14 -16.85
C THR A 40 -3.44 5.49 -16.52
N LYS A 41 -2.34 6.22 -16.71
CA LYS A 41 -0.98 5.81 -16.34
C LYS A 41 -0.67 5.93 -14.85
N CYS A 42 -1.63 6.40 -14.05
CA CYS A 42 -1.48 6.57 -12.59
C CYS A 42 -0.27 7.44 -12.17
N ARG A 43 0.17 8.37 -13.02
CA ARG A 43 1.27 9.28 -12.68
C ARG A 43 0.83 10.28 -11.62
N MET A 44 1.64 10.45 -10.57
CA MET A 44 1.31 11.26 -9.40
C MET A 44 0.98 12.72 -9.73
N GLN A 45 1.79 13.38 -10.56
CA GLN A 45 1.61 14.80 -10.89
C GLN A 45 0.27 15.07 -11.60
N ASP A 46 -0.01 14.31 -12.67
CA ASP A 46 -1.21 14.51 -13.49
C ASP A 46 -2.50 14.21 -12.69
N ASN A 47 -2.47 13.15 -11.87
CA ASN A 47 -3.59 12.80 -11.00
C ASN A 47 -3.81 13.83 -9.88
N LEU A 48 -2.73 14.34 -9.28
CA LEU A 48 -2.82 15.36 -8.24
C LEU A 48 -3.37 16.69 -8.79
N GLU A 49 -2.91 17.13 -9.97
CA GLU A 49 -3.40 18.36 -10.61
C GLU A 49 -4.92 18.24 -10.91
N PHE A 50 -5.36 17.12 -11.47
CA PHE A 50 -6.77 16.89 -11.74
C PHE A 50 -7.62 16.83 -10.46
N LEU A 51 -7.10 16.22 -9.40
CA LEU A 51 -7.78 16.15 -8.09
C LEU A 51 -7.89 17.54 -7.45
N GLN A 52 -6.84 18.36 -7.51
CA GLN A 52 -6.85 19.73 -6.99
C GLN A 52 -7.92 20.57 -7.69
N TRP A 53 -8.01 20.48 -9.02
CA TRP A 53 -9.06 21.15 -9.77
C TRP A 53 -10.45 20.61 -9.39
N THR A 54 -10.60 19.30 -9.25
CA THR A 54 -11.88 18.66 -8.87
C THR A 54 -12.34 19.12 -7.49
N LYS A 55 -11.44 19.22 -6.51
CA LYS A 55 -11.74 19.74 -5.17
C LYS A 55 -12.18 21.20 -5.23
N LYS A 56 -11.47 22.04 -5.99
CA LYS A 56 -11.84 23.44 -6.19
C LYS A 56 -13.22 23.57 -6.84
N TYR A 57 -13.52 22.75 -7.84
CA TYR A 57 -14.83 22.70 -8.49
C TYR A 57 -15.93 22.28 -7.51
N TRP A 58 -15.69 21.22 -6.73
CA TRP A 58 -16.62 20.74 -5.69
C TRP A 58 -16.94 21.83 -4.67
N ASP A 59 -15.94 22.51 -4.13
CA ASP A 59 -16.14 23.55 -3.10
C ASP A 59 -16.98 24.72 -3.58
N GLN A 60 -16.98 25.01 -4.88
CA GLN A 60 -17.75 26.09 -5.47
C GLN A 60 -19.20 25.70 -5.78
N HIS A 61 -19.45 24.42 -6.07
CA HIS A 61 -20.73 23.95 -6.60
C HIS A 61 -21.50 23.04 -5.63
N TYR A 62 -20.91 22.66 -4.51
CA TYR A 62 -21.56 21.78 -3.55
C TYR A 62 -22.73 22.52 -2.87
N PRO A 63 -23.99 22.08 -3.05
CA PRO A 63 -25.16 22.76 -2.49
C PRO A 63 -25.35 22.46 -1.00
N GLY A 64 -24.52 21.60 -0.40
CA GLY A 64 -24.77 20.98 0.91
C GLY A 64 -25.53 19.66 0.80
N GLY A 65 -25.82 19.06 1.95
CA GLY A 65 -26.55 17.79 2.09
C GLY A 65 -25.66 16.60 2.43
N ASP A 66 -26.28 15.43 2.62
CA ASP A 66 -25.59 14.17 2.87
C ASP A 66 -25.56 13.32 1.61
N TYR A 67 -24.44 12.65 1.35
CA TYR A 67 -24.28 11.73 0.23
C TYR A 67 -23.74 10.38 0.70
N ASP A 68 -24.61 9.37 0.77
CA ASP A 68 -24.18 7.99 1.04
C ASP A 68 -23.55 7.35 -0.20
N ALA A 69 -22.23 7.44 -0.29
CA ALA A 69 -21.47 6.84 -1.36
C ALA A 69 -21.41 5.31 -1.26
N ILE A 70 -21.43 4.73 -0.05
CA ILE A 70 -21.26 3.28 0.15
C ILE A 70 -22.53 2.55 -0.28
N GLY A 71 -23.70 2.99 0.17
CA GLY A 71 -24.98 2.42 -0.23
C GLY A 71 -25.17 2.49 -1.74
N ARG A 72 -24.81 3.61 -2.38
CA ARG A 72 -24.91 3.77 -3.83
C ARG A 72 -23.97 2.87 -4.64
N ARG A 73 -22.78 2.55 -4.11
CA ARG A 73 -21.87 1.57 -4.74
C ARG A 73 -22.39 0.15 -4.58
N LYS A 74 -22.81 -0.25 -3.38
CA LYS A 74 -23.37 -1.59 -3.10
C LYS A 74 -24.59 -1.88 -3.97
N ALA A 75 -25.49 -0.91 -4.13
CA ALA A 75 -26.68 -1.03 -4.99
C ALA A 75 -26.35 -1.19 -6.50
N SER A 76 -25.10 -0.95 -6.91
CA SER A 76 -24.63 -1.10 -8.30
C SER A 76 -23.90 -2.43 -8.55
N GLY A 77 -23.99 -3.39 -7.62
CA GLY A 77 -23.33 -4.70 -7.75
C GLY A 77 -21.83 -4.70 -7.42
N ALA A 78 -21.34 -3.65 -6.76
CA ALA A 78 -19.99 -3.68 -6.20
C ALA A 78 -19.96 -4.62 -4.98
N PRO A 79 -19.00 -5.57 -4.89
CA PRO A 79 -18.86 -6.38 -3.70
C PRO A 79 -18.55 -5.49 -2.48
N PRO A 80 -18.86 -5.96 -1.25
CA PRO A 80 -18.51 -5.21 -0.05
C PRO A 80 -17.02 -4.87 -0.07
N ALA A 81 -16.67 -3.62 0.26
CA ALA A 81 -15.28 -3.21 0.38
C ALA A 81 -14.63 -4.10 1.45
N GLY A 82 -13.79 -5.04 1.01
CA GLY A 82 -12.89 -5.76 1.90
C GLY A 82 -11.99 -4.74 2.57
N GLY A 83 -11.88 -4.82 3.90
CA GLY A 83 -10.96 -4.03 4.68
C GLY A 83 -9.52 -4.24 4.20
N GLY A 84 -8.75 -3.15 4.15
CA GLY A 84 -7.36 -3.21 3.73
C GLY A 84 -6.95 -1.96 2.96
N SER A 85 -6.83 -0.85 3.68
CA SER A 85 -6.28 0.41 3.17
C SER A 85 -4.82 0.19 2.75
N ARG A 86 -4.55 0.05 1.44
CA ARG A 86 -3.23 0.29 0.87
C ARG A 86 -3.26 1.62 0.12
N ALA A 87 -2.76 2.65 0.78
CA ALA A 87 -2.36 3.90 0.14
C ALA A 87 -0.88 4.15 0.47
N GLY A 88 -0.01 3.44 -0.24
CA GLY A 88 1.38 3.85 -0.42
C GLY A 88 1.45 4.81 -1.61
N ALA A 89 1.92 6.02 -1.37
CA ALA A 89 2.77 6.83 -2.26
C ALA A 89 2.71 8.31 -1.84
N THR A 90 3.62 8.73 -0.94
CA THR A 90 4.02 10.14 -0.83
C THR A 90 5.48 10.24 -1.27
N SER A 91 5.69 10.66 -2.52
CA SER A 91 6.99 11.13 -3.00
C SER A 91 7.26 12.54 -2.49
N ALA A 92 8.53 12.76 -2.18
CA ALA A 92 9.13 13.87 -1.48
C ALA A 92 8.79 15.29 -1.99
N SER A 93 8.73 16.20 -1.02
CA SER A 93 8.78 17.64 -1.20
C SER A 93 10.17 18.12 -1.62
N GLY A 94 10.26 18.91 -2.69
CA GLY A 94 11.40 19.77 -2.98
C GLY A 94 11.01 21.24 -2.75
N ALA A 95 11.48 21.82 -1.65
CA ALA A 95 11.46 23.27 -1.42
C ALA A 95 12.23 24.01 -2.54
N ARG A 96 11.86 25.24 -2.91
CA ARG A 96 12.49 26.46 -2.38
C ARG A 96 11.78 27.75 -2.87
N ARG A 97 11.45 28.59 -1.88
CA ARG A 97 11.61 30.06 -1.76
C ARG A 97 11.58 30.95 -3.02
N GLY A 98 10.64 31.90 -3.01
CA GLY A 98 10.72 33.17 -3.74
C GLY A 98 9.68 34.15 -3.20
N ALA A 99 10.14 35.30 -2.70
CA ALA A 99 9.35 36.30 -2.00
C ALA A 99 8.98 37.47 -2.92
N THR A 100 7.72 37.93 -2.87
CA THR A 100 7.31 39.32 -3.14
C THR A 100 5.97 39.63 -2.43
N PRO A 101 5.76 40.85 -1.91
CA PRO A 101 4.60 41.18 -1.10
C PRO A 101 3.46 41.73 -1.97
N THR A 102 2.22 41.32 -1.70
CA THR A 102 1.05 42.11 -2.10
C THR A 102 0.03 42.13 -0.98
N MET A 103 -0.41 43.35 -0.67
CA MET A 103 -1.39 43.70 0.35
C MET A 103 -2.76 43.17 -0.07
N GLY A 104 -3.52 42.57 0.85
CA GLY A 104 -4.94 42.32 0.60
C GLY A 104 -5.58 41.22 1.45
N ALA A 105 -6.43 41.66 2.37
CA ALA A 105 -7.55 40.92 2.98
C ALA A 105 -7.21 39.75 3.94
N SER A 106 -7.20 40.09 5.24
CA SER A 106 -7.51 39.16 6.32
C SER A 106 -8.90 38.55 6.12
N ARG A 107 -8.97 37.26 5.79
CA ARG A 107 -10.15 36.42 6.00
C ARG A 107 -9.94 35.57 7.25
N PRO A 108 -10.92 35.46 8.15
CA PRO A 108 -10.80 34.63 9.34
C PRO A 108 -10.72 33.16 8.92
N ARG A 109 -9.66 32.48 9.34
CA ARG A 109 -9.54 31.03 9.26
C ARG A 109 -10.57 30.42 10.21
N VAL A 110 -11.64 29.85 9.66
CA VAL A 110 -12.45 28.86 10.38
C VAL A 110 -11.61 27.58 10.50
N ALA A 111 -10.85 27.50 11.58
CA ALA A 111 -10.33 26.24 12.09
C ALA A 111 -11.40 25.63 12.99
N ALA A 112 -12.05 24.55 12.54
CA ALA A 112 -12.63 23.50 13.39
C ALA A 112 -13.43 22.53 12.50
N GLY A 113 -13.03 21.25 12.46
CA GLY A 113 -13.89 20.18 11.95
C GLY A 113 -13.18 18.91 11.50
N GLY A 114 -12.05 19.00 10.79
CA GLY A 114 -11.37 17.83 10.21
C GLY A 114 -10.14 17.31 10.99
N GLY A 115 -9.68 18.03 12.01
CA GLY A 115 -8.41 17.74 12.69
C GLY A 115 -8.45 16.51 13.60
N ALA A 116 -9.59 16.24 14.24
CA ALA A 116 -9.69 15.16 15.23
C ALA A 116 -9.66 13.76 14.59
N ALA A 117 -10.34 13.56 13.45
CA ALA A 117 -10.31 12.30 12.71
C ALA A 117 -8.94 12.05 12.07
N SER A 118 -8.29 13.11 11.56
CA SER A 118 -6.92 13.03 11.04
C SER A 118 -5.90 12.70 12.15
N ALA A 119 -6.03 13.32 13.32
CA ALA A 119 -5.16 13.06 14.46
C ALA A 119 -5.31 11.64 15.01
N ALA A 120 -6.53 11.12 15.11
CA ALA A 120 -6.79 9.74 15.53
C ALA A 120 -6.18 8.72 14.57
N LEU A 121 -6.31 8.94 13.25
CA LEU A 121 -5.67 8.10 12.24
C LEU A 121 -4.14 8.18 12.32
N GLN A 122 -3.59 9.36 12.58
CA GLN A 122 -2.14 9.53 12.72
C GLN A 122 -1.60 8.81 13.97
N GLN A 123 -2.35 8.80 15.06
CA GLN A 123 -2.03 8.07 16.28
C GLN A 123 -2.07 6.55 16.05
N GLU A 124 -3.11 6.05 15.36
CA GLU A 124 -3.21 4.64 15.00
C GLU A 124 -2.02 4.19 14.14
N ILE A 125 -1.63 5.00 13.14
CA ILE A 125 -0.45 4.72 12.31
C ILE A 125 0.83 4.67 13.16
N ALA A 126 0.97 5.57 14.16
CA ALA A 126 2.13 5.57 15.04
C ALA A 126 2.18 4.30 15.90
N THR A 127 1.04 3.91 16.50
CA THR A 127 0.92 2.69 17.29
C THR A 127 1.21 1.44 16.46
N GLN A 128 0.69 1.36 15.23
CA GLN A 128 0.96 0.22 14.34
C GLN A 128 2.43 0.15 13.94
N LYS A 129 3.10 1.28 13.71
CA LYS A 129 4.54 1.30 13.41
C LYS A 129 5.38 0.82 14.58
N GLU A 130 5.05 1.22 15.80
CA GLU A 130 5.73 0.71 17.01
C GLU A 130 5.50 -0.79 17.20
N ALA A 131 4.26 -1.26 16.97
CA ALA A 131 3.94 -2.68 17.03
C ALA A 131 4.73 -3.49 15.98
N ILE A 132 4.78 -3.02 14.73
CA ILE A 132 5.57 -3.66 13.66
C ILE A 132 7.05 -3.71 14.04
N ALA A 133 7.63 -2.59 14.52
CA ALA A 133 9.02 -2.57 14.94
C ALA A 133 9.31 -3.52 16.12
N GLY A 134 8.34 -3.74 17.00
CA GLY A 134 8.41 -4.76 18.04
C GLY A 134 8.41 -6.18 17.47
N LEU A 135 7.47 -6.47 16.57
CA LEU A 135 7.34 -7.77 15.91
C LEU A 135 8.57 -8.10 15.04
N GLU A 136 9.16 -7.13 14.36
CA GLU A 136 10.38 -7.32 13.57
C GLU A 136 11.56 -7.72 14.47
N LYS A 137 11.69 -7.10 15.65
CA LYS A 137 12.73 -7.50 16.62
C LYS A 137 12.50 -8.90 17.16
N GLU A 138 11.24 -9.26 17.45
CA GLU A 138 10.91 -10.61 17.90
C GLU A 138 11.18 -11.64 16.81
N ARG A 139 10.78 -11.36 15.56
CA ARG A 139 11.10 -12.18 14.39
C ARG A 139 12.61 -12.41 14.27
N ASP A 140 13.40 -11.35 14.30
CA ASP A 140 14.86 -11.44 14.15
C ASP A 140 15.49 -12.20 15.33
N PHE A 141 14.97 -12.00 16.54
CA PHE A 141 15.41 -12.72 17.74
C PHE A 141 15.15 -14.23 17.64
N TYR A 142 13.95 -14.64 17.19
CA TYR A 142 13.64 -16.05 17.01
C TYR A 142 14.41 -16.67 15.83
N PHE A 143 14.55 -15.93 14.72
CA PHE A 143 15.33 -16.36 13.58
C PHE A 143 16.80 -16.61 13.95
N ALA A 144 17.44 -15.67 14.67
CA ALA A 144 18.82 -15.83 15.13
C ALA A 144 19.00 -17.09 15.98
N LYS A 145 18.06 -17.38 16.90
CA LYS A 145 18.10 -18.62 17.70
C LYS A 145 17.98 -19.88 16.86
N LEU A 146 17.08 -19.90 15.88
CA LEU A 146 16.91 -21.05 14.99
C LEU A 146 18.16 -21.25 14.13
N ARG A 147 18.79 -20.16 13.67
CA ARG A 147 20.06 -20.20 12.94
C ARG A 147 21.22 -20.71 13.79
N ASP A 148 21.32 -20.27 15.05
CA ASP A 148 22.32 -20.79 15.99
C ASP A 148 22.16 -22.30 16.21
N ILE A 149 20.91 -22.77 16.36
CA ILE A 149 20.60 -24.21 16.47
C ILE A 149 21.04 -24.96 15.20
N GLU A 150 20.72 -24.44 14.02
CA GLU A 150 21.11 -25.04 12.76
C GLU A 150 22.63 -25.16 12.62
N LEU A 151 23.38 -24.12 12.97
CA LEU A 151 24.84 -24.14 12.98
C LEU A 151 25.41 -25.20 13.94
N LEU A 152 24.80 -25.36 15.11
CA LEU A 152 25.19 -26.40 16.07
C LEU A 152 24.93 -27.81 15.52
N LEU A 153 23.82 -28.02 14.83
CA LEU A 153 23.53 -29.31 14.18
C LEU A 153 24.52 -29.59 13.04
N GLN A 154 24.81 -28.60 12.19
CA GLN A 154 25.81 -28.72 11.12
C GLN A 154 27.18 -29.10 11.69
N SER A 155 27.62 -28.42 12.75
CA SER A 155 28.88 -28.72 13.44
C SER A 155 28.89 -30.13 14.05
N ALA A 156 27.76 -30.60 14.58
CA ALA A 156 27.63 -31.95 15.14
C ALA A 156 27.71 -33.03 14.04
N ILE A 157 27.06 -32.81 12.89
CA ILE A 157 27.10 -33.71 11.73
C ILE A 157 28.50 -33.75 11.12
N GLU A 158 29.19 -32.60 11.01
CA GLU A 158 30.58 -32.56 10.53
C GLU A 158 31.53 -33.36 11.42
N ALA A 159 31.31 -33.32 12.74
CA ALA A 159 32.12 -34.07 13.70
C ALA A 159 31.80 -35.59 13.71
N ASP A 160 30.54 -35.96 13.49
CA ASP A 160 30.09 -37.35 13.40
C ASP A 160 29.04 -37.52 12.28
N PRO A 161 29.48 -37.88 11.05
CA PRO A 161 28.59 -38.03 9.91
C PRO A 161 27.55 -39.14 10.01
N GLU A 162 27.66 -40.07 10.96
CA GLU A 162 26.65 -41.12 11.17
C GLU A 162 25.34 -40.54 11.75
N LEU A 163 25.39 -39.38 12.42
CA LEU A 163 24.22 -38.69 12.97
C LEU A 163 23.19 -38.28 11.90
N GLU A 164 23.60 -38.12 10.65
CA GLU A 164 22.71 -37.76 9.55
C GLU A 164 22.00 -38.97 8.93
N LYS A 165 22.52 -40.19 9.14
CA LYS A 165 22.02 -41.39 8.46
C LYS A 165 20.85 -42.07 9.17
N ASP A 166 20.66 -41.78 10.45
CA ASP A 166 19.56 -42.32 11.24
C ASP A 166 18.35 -41.36 11.20
N ASP A 167 17.32 -41.77 10.46
CA ASP A 167 16.09 -41.01 10.25
C ASP A 167 15.28 -40.78 11.54
N ASP A 168 15.46 -41.63 12.55
CA ASP A 168 14.78 -41.51 13.86
C ASP A 168 15.64 -40.75 14.89
N SER A 169 16.78 -40.21 14.46
CA SER A 169 17.68 -39.44 15.31
C SER A 169 17.08 -38.10 15.75
N LEU A 170 17.55 -37.60 16.90
CA LEU A 170 17.19 -36.26 17.37
C LEU A 170 17.56 -35.17 16.35
N VAL A 171 18.66 -35.34 15.62
CA VAL A 171 19.12 -34.40 14.59
C VAL A 171 18.10 -34.29 13.46
N LYS A 172 17.61 -35.42 12.94
CA LYS A 172 16.59 -35.44 11.88
C LYS A 172 15.26 -34.86 12.33
N HIS A 173 14.83 -35.13 13.57
CA HIS A 173 13.64 -34.51 14.14
C HIS A 173 13.76 -32.99 14.24
N ILE A 174 14.91 -32.45 14.66
CA ILE A 174 15.12 -31.00 14.73
C ILE A 174 15.18 -30.38 13.33
N GLN A 175 15.88 -31.01 12.37
CA GLN A 175 15.88 -30.58 10.96
C GLN A 175 14.47 -30.55 10.37
N GLY A 176 13.64 -31.55 10.68
CA GLY A 176 12.24 -31.60 10.26
C GLY A 176 11.42 -30.40 10.77
N ILE A 177 11.70 -29.91 11.98
CA ILE A 177 11.06 -28.70 12.52
C ILE A 177 11.61 -27.45 11.82
N LEU A 178 12.94 -27.35 11.65
CA LEU A 178 13.59 -26.18 11.05
C LEU A 178 13.20 -25.97 9.58
N TYR A 179 12.97 -27.05 8.85
CA TYR A 179 12.64 -27.03 7.42
C TYR A 179 11.17 -27.32 7.13
N SER A 180 10.32 -27.45 8.15
CA SER A 180 8.88 -27.54 7.93
C SER A 180 8.36 -26.23 7.31
N THR A 181 7.62 -26.32 6.20
CA THR A 181 6.97 -25.19 5.58
C THR A 181 5.48 -25.18 5.94
N GLU A 182 4.95 -24.04 6.40
CA GLU A 182 3.51 -23.78 6.44
C GLU A 182 3.09 -23.01 5.18
N ASP A 183 1.89 -23.32 4.67
CA ASP A 183 1.26 -22.71 3.48
C ASP A 183 1.11 -21.19 3.71
N GLY A 184 2.09 -20.40 3.23
CA GLY A 184 2.19 -18.95 3.46
C GLY A 184 3.52 -18.43 4.03
N PHE A 185 4.45 -19.32 4.43
CA PHE A 185 5.84 -18.98 4.82
C PHE A 185 6.88 -19.43 3.79
N GLU A 186 6.45 -19.92 2.63
CA GLU A 186 7.34 -20.21 1.51
C GLU A 186 8.00 -18.92 1.01
N ILE A 187 9.33 -18.91 0.92
CA ILE A 187 10.04 -17.91 0.14
C ILE A 187 9.53 -18.08 -1.31
N PRO A 188 8.92 -17.06 -1.94
CA PRO A 188 8.55 -17.16 -3.34
C PRO A 188 9.80 -17.57 -4.12
N ALA A 189 9.69 -18.53 -5.05
CA ALA A 189 10.83 -19.04 -5.83
C ALA A 189 11.66 -17.93 -6.51
N GLU A 190 11.09 -16.73 -6.69
CA GLU A 190 11.75 -15.53 -7.18
C GLU A 190 12.79 -14.95 -6.20
N ALA A 191 12.57 -15.05 -4.88
CA ALA A 191 13.48 -14.55 -3.85
C ALA A 191 14.62 -15.55 -3.53
N GLU A 192 14.42 -16.86 -3.71
CA GLU A 192 15.52 -17.84 -3.74
C GLU A 192 16.45 -17.60 -4.95
N ALA A 193 15.88 -17.26 -6.11
CA ALA A 193 16.66 -16.95 -7.31
C ALA A 193 17.46 -15.64 -7.16
N GLU A 194 16.92 -14.63 -6.47
CA GLU A 194 17.64 -13.39 -6.15
C GLU A 194 18.77 -13.63 -5.14
N ALA A 195 18.54 -14.40 -4.07
CA ALA A 195 19.57 -14.73 -3.09
C ALA A 195 20.72 -15.55 -3.70
N ALA A 196 20.40 -16.50 -4.60
CA ALA A 196 21.41 -17.27 -5.33
C ALA A 196 22.16 -16.43 -6.38
N ALA A 197 21.53 -15.38 -6.93
CA ALA A 197 22.19 -14.46 -7.86
C ALA A 197 23.18 -13.54 -7.13
N ASP A 198 22.83 -13.04 -5.94
CA ASP A 198 23.71 -12.21 -5.11
C ASP A 198 24.95 -12.97 -4.62
N GLU A 199 24.85 -14.28 -4.34
CA GLU A 199 26.00 -15.14 -4.02
C GLU A 199 26.91 -15.42 -5.23
N LEU A 200 26.37 -15.35 -6.46
CA LEU A 200 27.12 -15.55 -7.70
C LEU A 200 27.82 -14.28 -8.20
N GLU A 201 27.33 -13.10 -7.83
CA GLU A 201 27.97 -11.80 -8.16
C GLU A 201 29.11 -11.43 -7.21
N THR A 202 29.30 -12.17 -6.10
CA THR A 202 30.36 -11.93 -5.12
C THR A 202 31.66 -12.73 -5.34
N PHE A 203 31.81 -13.39 -6.50
CA PHE A 203 33.06 -14.08 -6.91
C PHE A 203 33.62 -13.59 -8.24
#